data_AF-A0A4Q4VNS2-F1
#
_entry.id   AF-A0A4Q4VNS2-F1
#
_cell.length_a   1.000
_cell.length_b   1.000
_cell.length_c   1.000
_cell.angle_alpha   90.00
_cell.angle_beta   90.00
_cell.angle_gamma   90.00
#
_symmetry.space_group_name_H-M   'P 1'
#
loop_
_entity.id
_entity.type
_entity.pdbx_description
1 polymer ?
#
loop_
_entity_poly.entity_id
_entity_poly.type
_entity_poly.pdbx_seq_one_letter_code
_entity_poly.pdbx_strand_id
1 'polypeptide(L)'
;MDELQGMVEHLFDSVSKLGELLYTRTTTNLGGSIKQMTPKQWIRLVIIVGAYCLLRPYVLKMASKHQQREMEREERRAQAEITPNQLRGQIVDIPEDSDGDDEDGQTQTTAADWGKKARRRQRNMIKKLLDAEEKRLQQLQEDEEDKDIEDYLVG
;
A
#
# COMPACT_ATOMS: atom_id res chain seq x y z
N MET A 1 -38.70 9.20 -16.01
CA MET A 1 -37.51 10.05 -16.26
C MET A 1 -37.66 11.38 -15.54
N ASP A 2 -38.81 12.06 -15.67
CA ASP A 2 -39.06 13.35 -15.00
C ASP A 2 -39.01 13.33 -13.45
N GLU A 3 -39.50 12.27 -12.80
CA GLU A 3 -39.44 12.18 -11.32
C GLU A 3 -38.01 12.02 -10.78
N LEU A 4 -37.15 11.31 -11.51
CA LEU A 4 -35.73 11.14 -11.15
C LEU A 4 -34.97 12.46 -11.34
N GLN A 5 -35.30 13.22 -12.39
CA GLN A 5 -34.73 14.55 -12.60
C GLN A 5 -35.14 15.53 -11.50
N GLY A 6 -36.42 15.56 -11.11
CA GLY A 6 -36.89 16.40 -10.00
C GLY A 6 -36.26 16.03 -8.65
N MET A 7 -36.01 14.75 -8.40
CA MET A 7 -35.31 14.30 -7.19
C MET A 7 -33.85 14.75 -7.17
N VAL A 8 -33.15 14.71 -8.30
CA VAL A 8 -31.76 15.19 -8.44
C VAL A 8 -31.68 16.71 -8.29
N GLU A 9 -32.63 17.45 -8.86
CA GLU A 9 -32.70 18.91 -8.71
C GLU A 9 -32.94 19.31 -7.25
N HIS A 10 -33.84 18.63 -6.54
CA HIS A 10 -34.08 18.87 -5.11
C HIS A 10 -32.89 18.48 -4.23
N LEU A 11 -32.17 17.40 -4.58
CA LEU A 11 -30.93 17.02 -3.90
C LEU A 11 -29.85 18.08 -4.09
N PHE A 12 -29.69 18.60 -5.31
CA PHE A 12 -28.73 19.65 -5.59
C PHE A 12 -29.06 20.96 -4.86
N ASP A 13 -30.35 21.35 -4.83
CA ASP A 13 -30.83 22.51 -4.09
C ASP A 13 -30.71 22.34 -2.56
N SER A 14 -30.87 21.12 -2.06
CA SER A 14 -30.63 20.81 -0.64
C SER A 14 -29.15 20.88 -0.28
N VAL A 15 -28.27 20.39 -1.16
CA VAL A 15 -26.81 20.44 -0.97
C VAL A 15 -26.29 21.87 -1.09
N SER A 16 -26.79 22.67 -2.02
CA SER A 16 -26.42 24.09 -2.14
C SER A 16 -26.86 24.88 -0.90
N LYS A 17 -28.09 24.68 -0.40
CA LYS A 17 -28.57 25.29 0.84
C LYS A 17 -27.77 24.86 2.06
N LEU A 18 -27.39 23.59 2.17
CA LEU A 18 -26.48 23.13 3.22
C LEU A 18 -25.11 23.79 3.09
N GLY A 19 -24.58 23.94 1.88
CA GLY A 19 -23.35 24.66 1.59
C GLY A 19 -23.42 26.12 2.02
N GLU A 20 -24.50 26.83 1.70
CA GLU A 20 -24.72 28.23 2.10
C GLU A 20 -24.88 28.37 3.62
N LEU A 21 -25.61 27.48 4.27
CA LEU A 21 -25.77 27.46 5.73
C LEU A 21 -24.43 27.19 6.44
N LEU A 22 -23.64 26.26 5.91
CA LEU A 22 -22.30 25.97 6.42
C LEU A 22 -21.36 27.15 6.17
N TYR A 23 -21.40 27.74 4.98
CA TYR A 23 -20.56 28.88 4.63
C TYR A 23 -20.88 30.10 5.51
N THR A 24 -22.15 30.48 5.62
CA THR A 24 -22.59 31.62 6.44
C THR A 24 -22.27 31.39 7.92
N ARG A 25 -22.53 30.19 8.46
CA ARG A 25 -22.19 29.88 9.86
C ARG A 25 -20.69 29.85 10.12
N THR A 26 -19.91 29.27 9.21
CA THR A 26 -18.45 29.19 9.41
C THR A 26 -17.79 30.54 9.25
N THR A 27 -18.12 31.31 8.22
CA THR A 27 -17.53 32.65 8.01
C THR A 27 -17.95 33.66 9.06
N THR A 28 -19.22 33.66 9.47
CA THR A 28 -19.72 34.60 10.49
C THR A 28 -19.18 34.26 11.88
N ASN A 29 -19.22 32.99 12.28
CA ASN A 29 -18.78 32.59 13.62
C ASN A 29 -17.25 32.45 13.73
N LEU A 30 -16.57 31.81 12.77
CA LEU A 30 -15.10 31.69 12.82
C LEU A 30 -14.43 33.01 12.46
N GLY A 31 -14.93 33.74 11.45
CA GLY A 31 -14.35 35.02 11.04
C GLY A 31 -14.44 36.08 12.15
N GLY A 32 -15.57 36.15 12.86
CA GLY A 32 -15.71 36.99 14.05
C GLY A 32 -14.77 36.56 15.18
N SER A 33 -14.70 35.25 15.46
CA SER A 33 -13.86 34.70 16.53
C SER A 33 -12.36 34.93 16.31
N ILE A 34 -11.88 34.84 15.07
CA ILE A 34 -10.47 35.08 14.72
C ILE A 34 -10.14 36.57 14.86
N LYS A 35 -11.05 37.47 14.44
CA LYS A 35 -10.84 38.93 14.52
C LYS A 35 -10.94 39.49 15.94
N GLN A 36 -11.72 38.88 16.82
CA GLN A 36 -11.88 39.31 18.22
C GLN A 36 -10.89 38.66 19.19
N MET A 37 -9.88 37.93 18.70
CA MET A 37 -8.87 37.32 19.57
C MET A 37 -7.90 38.34 20.16
N THR A 38 -7.71 38.25 21.47
CA THR A 38 -6.64 38.96 22.20
C THR A 38 -5.27 38.36 21.88
N PRO A 39 -4.16 39.13 21.96
CA PRO A 39 -2.81 38.62 21.72
C PRO A 39 -2.43 37.40 22.57
N LYS A 40 -2.93 37.35 23.83
CA LYS A 40 -2.73 36.21 24.73
C LYS A 40 -3.32 34.91 24.18
N GLN A 41 -4.48 34.99 23.52
CA GLN A 41 -5.13 33.82 22.91
C GLN A 41 -4.37 33.33 21.68
N TRP A 42 -3.83 34.24 20.87
CA TRP A 42 -2.96 33.91 19.74
C TRP A 42 -1.70 33.18 20.19
N ILE A 43 -1.02 33.66 21.23
CA ILE A 43 0.17 32.98 21.77
C ILE A 43 -0.18 31.56 22.23
N ARG A 44 -1.29 31.38 22.94
CA ARG A 44 -1.76 30.05 23.36
C ARG A 44 -2.03 29.14 22.15
N LEU A 45 -2.67 29.65 21.10
CA LEU A 45 -2.96 28.89 19.88
C LEU A 45 -1.66 28.43 19.21
N VAL A 46 -0.71 29.34 19.03
CA VAL A 46 0.60 29.04 18.44
C VAL A 46 1.35 27.99 19.28
N ILE A 47 1.30 28.07 20.60
CA ILE A 47 1.92 27.07 21.48
C ILE A 47 1.27 25.69 21.28
N ILE A 48 -0.06 25.59 21.24
CA ILE A 48 -0.77 24.31 21.07
C ILE A 48 -0.46 23.71 19.69
N VAL A 49 -0.58 24.52 18.63
CA VAL A 49 -0.32 24.06 17.25
C VAL A 49 1.14 23.71 17.07
N GLY A 50 2.05 24.56 17.55
CA GLY A 50 3.49 24.32 17.53
C GLY A 50 3.87 23.05 18.28
N ALA A 51 3.32 22.85 19.49
CA ALA A 51 3.54 21.64 20.27
C ALA A 51 3.02 20.40 19.53
N TYR A 52 1.85 20.45 18.90
CA TYR A 52 1.32 19.33 18.11
C TYR A 52 2.19 19.01 16.88
N CYS A 53 2.61 20.05 16.14
CA CYS A 53 3.52 19.90 14.99
C CYS A 53 4.84 19.25 15.39
N LEU A 54 5.37 19.60 16.57
CA LEU A 54 6.57 18.96 17.11
C LEU A 54 6.29 17.54 17.63
N LEU A 55 5.18 17.32 18.35
CA LEU A 55 4.85 16.04 18.97
C LEU A 55 4.57 14.94 17.94
N ARG A 56 3.85 15.26 16.86
CA ARG A 56 3.41 14.31 15.83
C ARG A 56 4.52 13.43 15.25
N PRO A 57 5.65 13.95 14.74
CA PRO A 57 6.71 13.11 14.18
C PRO A 57 7.34 12.16 15.22
N TYR A 58 7.45 12.58 16.49
CA TYR A 58 7.99 11.71 17.54
C TYR A 58 7.02 10.58 17.89
N VAL A 59 5.73 10.88 18.02
CA VAL A 59 4.69 9.85 18.26
C VAL A 59 4.66 8.83 17.12
N LEU A 60 4.69 9.28 15.86
CA LEU A 60 4.76 8.41 14.69
C LEU A 60 6.02 7.53 14.70
N LYS A 61 7.18 8.08 15.06
CA LYS A 61 8.44 7.34 15.14
C LYS A 61 8.44 6.27 16.23
N MET A 62 7.77 6.52 17.36
CA MET A 62 7.61 5.50 18.41
C MET A 62 6.62 4.42 18.00
N ALA A 63 5.50 4.79 17.39
CA ALA A 63 4.49 3.86 16.91
C ALA A 63 5.06 2.90 15.86
N SER A 64 5.82 3.41 14.88
CA SER A 64 6.45 2.56 13.86
C SER A 64 7.48 1.60 14.44
N LYS A 65 8.29 2.05 15.43
CA LYS A 65 9.26 1.19 16.11
C LYS A 65 8.57 0.10 16.94
N HIS A 66 7.42 0.39 17.54
CA HIS A 66 6.65 -0.61 18.27
C HIS A 66 6.08 -1.66 17.30
N GLN A 67 5.46 -1.22 16.20
CA GLN A 67 4.93 -2.12 15.17
C GLN A 67 6.01 -3.04 14.58
N GLN A 68 7.20 -2.50 14.28
CA GLN A 68 8.33 -3.30 13.79
C GLN A 68 8.78 -4.37 14.80
N ARG A 69 8.78 -4.06 16.09
CA ARG A 69 9.17 -5.00 17.13
C ARG A 69 8.17 -6.13 17.32
N GLU A 70 6.87 -5.83 17.20
CA GLU A 70 5.83 -6.86 17.26
C GLU A 70 5.91 -7.78 16.03
N MET A 71 6.05 -7.22 14.83
CA MET A 71 6.25 -8.01 13.60
C MET A 71 7.50 -8.91 13.71
N GLU A 72 8.63 -8.39 14.20
CA GLU A 72 9.84 -9.21 14.39
C GLU A 72 9.63 -10.32 15.43
N ARG A 73 8.85 -10.09 16.48
CA ARG A 73 8.52 -11.12 17.49
C ARG A 73 7.63 -12.21 16.91
N GLU A 74 6.66 -11.84 16.10
CA GLU A 74 5.78 -12.78 15.39
C GLU A 74 6.58 -13.59 14.37
N GLU A 75 7.44 -12.95 13.56
CA GLU A 75 8.32 -13.65 12.62
C GLU A 75 9.27 -14.62 13.33
N ARG A 76 9.85 -14.25 14.47
CA ARG A 76 10.71 -15.15 15.26
C ARG A 76 9.95 -16.33 15.84
N ARG A 77 8.69 -16.14 16.27
CA ARG A 77 7.83 -17.24 16.74
C ARG A 77 7.45 -18.17 15.60
N ALA A 78 7.03 -17.61 14.46
CA ALA A 78 6.75 -18.36 13.26
C ALA A 78 7.98 -19.16 12.80
N GLN A 79 9.16 -18.53 12.73
CA GLN A 79 10.41 -19.22 12.36
C GLN A 79 10.83 -20.32 13.35
N ALA A 80 10.53 -20.17 14.64
CA ALA A 80 10.79 -21.20 15.65
C ALA A 80 9.79 -22.37 15.59
N GLU A 81 8.59 -22.15 15.08
CA GLU A 81 7.55 -23.16 14.89
C GLU A 81 7.65 -23.89 13.53
N ILE A 82 8.47 -23.40 12.60
CA ILE A 82 8.72 -24.09 11.34
C ILE A 82 9.47 -25.40 11.61
N THR A 83 8.78 -26.52 11.40
CA THR A 83 9.36 -27.85 11.52
C THR A 83 10.10 -28.23 10.22
N PRO A 84 11.24 -28.95 10.28
CA PRO A 84 12.07 -29.26 9.09
C PRO A 84 11.34 -29.98 7.94
N ASN A 85 10.22 -30.65 8.22
CA ASN A 85 9.38 -31.28 7.21
C ASN A 85 8.58 -30.29 6.36
N GLN A 86 8.34 -29.06 6.82
CA GLN A 86 7.66 -28.03 6.02
C GLN A 86 8.57 -27.47 4.92
N LEU A 87 9.89 -27.38 5.15
CA LEU A 87 10.86 -26.93 4.13
C LEU A 87 11.11 -27.98 3.02
N ARG A 88 10.89 -29.27 3.30
CA ARG A 88 11.21 -30.35 2.36
C ARG A 88 10.18 -30.51 1.23
N GLY A 89 8.98 -29.92 1.35
CA GLY A 89 7.92 -29.95 0.33
C GLY A 89 7.71 -28.63 -0.43
N GLN A 90 8.25 -27.50 0.07
CA GLN A 90 7.96 -26.15 -0.45
C GLN A 90 9.02 -25.61 -1.43
N ILE A 91 9.93 -26.48 -1.90
CA ILE A 91 10.92 -26.11 -2.94
C ILE A 91 10.34 -26.30 -4.35
N VAL A 92 9.25 -27.08 -4.50
CA VAL A 92 8.60 -27.34 -5.80
C VAL A 92 7.39 -26.44 -6.06
N ASP A 93 6.74 -25.92 -5.03
CA ASP A 93 5.64 -24.96 -5.16
C ASP A 93 6.00 -23.68 -4.42
N ILE A 94 6.58 -22.73 -5.15
CA ILE A 94 6.47 -21.31 -4.78
C ILE A 94 5.06 -20.92 -5.23
N PRO A 95 4.06 -20.83 -4.33
CA PRO A 95 2.70 -20.54 -4.75
C PRO A 95 2.70 -19.11 -5.30
N GLU A 96 2.24 -18.91 -6.52
CA GLU A 96 2.00 -17.56 -7.05
C GLU A 96 0.86 -16.83 -6.34
N ASP A 97 0.08 -17.53 -5.50
CA ASP A 97 -1.20 -17.04 -4.98
C ASP A 97 -1.53 -17.38 -3.51
N SER A 98 -0.60 -17.90 -2.70
CA SER A 98 -0.88 -18.22 -1.29
C SER A 98 -0.71 -17.03 -0.32
N ASP A 99 -1.16 -15.85 -0.72
CA ASP A 99 -1.32 -14.69 0.18
C ASP A 99 -2.66 -14.01 -0.19
N GLY A 100 -3.72 -14.81 -0.21
CA GLY A 100 -5.08 -14.36 -0.48
C GLY A 100 -5.68 -13.67 0.73
N ASP A 101 -6.29 -12.51 0.50
CA ASP A 101 -7.55 -12.17 1.13
C ASP A 101 -8.35 -11.20 0.24
N ASP A 102 -9.57 -11.64 -0.07
CA ASP A 102 -10.78 -10.88 -0.39
C ASP A 102 -10.85 -9.96 -1.63
N GLU A 103 -11.32 -10.55 -2.73
CA GLU A 103 -12.40 -9.96 -3.52
C GLU A 103 -13.69 -9.90 -2.67
N ASP A 104 -13.84 -8.87 -1.84
CA ASP A 104 -15.09 -8.11 -1.68
C ASP A 104 -15.03 -7.17 -0.46
N GLY A 105 -15.42 -5.92 -0.66
CA GLY A 105 -15.79 -5.03 0.44
C GLY A 105 -14.70 -4.02 0.86
N GLN A 106 -14.95 -2.77 0.47
CA GLN A 106 -14.63 -1.53 1.20
C GLN A 106 -13.77 -1.71 2.48
N THR A 107 -12.54 -1.17 2.53
CA THR A 107 -12.01 -0.33 3.64
C THR A 107 -10.48 -0.13 3.56
N GLN A 108 -10.07 1.14 3.50
CA GLN A 108 -8.77 1.73 3.87
C GLN A 108 -7.51 1.28 3.13
N THR A 109 -7.09 2.13 2.18
CA THR A 109 -5.73 2.17 1.62
C THR A 109 -4.71 2.55 2.70
N THR A 110 -4.24 1.57 3.47
CA THR A 110 -3.15 1.78 4.42
C THR A 110 -1.82 1.93 3.67
N ALA A 111 -0.95 2.80 4.19
CA ALA A 111 0.41 3.00 3.68
C ALA A 111 1.31 1.75 3.81
N ALA A 112 0.78 0.55 4.06
CA ALA A 112 1.51 -0.71 4.02
C ALA A 112 1.60 -1.29 2.59
N ASP A 113 0.71 -0.84 1.69
CA ASP A 113 0.49 -1.50 0.41
C ASP A 113 1.51 -1.12 -0.69
N TRP A 114 2.09 0.09 -0.62
CA TRP A 114 3.12 0.54 -1.56
C TRP A 114 4.41 -0.31 -1.48
N GLY A 115 4.75 -0.78 -0.28
CA GLY A 115 5.91 -1.66 -0.06
C GLY A 115 5.68 -3.09 -0.53
N LYS A 116 4.44 -3.59 -0.48
CA LYS A 116 4.07 -4.92 -1.02
C LYS A 116 4.14 -4.92 -2.54
N LYS A 117 3.58 -3.90 -3.19
CA LYS A 117 3.62 -3.74 -4.66
C LYS A 117 5.03 -3.57 -5.22
N ALA A 118 5.90 -2.83 -4.52
CA ALA A 118 7.30 -2.67 -4.91
C ALA A 118 8.09 -4.00 -4.84
N ARG A 119 7.92 -4.75 -3.75
CA ARG A 119 8.56 -6.08 -3.58
C ARG A 119 8.05 -7.09 -4.61
N ARG A 120 6.75 -7.06 -4.96
CA ARG A 120 6.18 -7.90 -6.03
C ARG A 120 6.83 -7.61 -7.39
N ARG A 121 7.02 -6.34 -7.74
CA ARG A 121 7.70 -5.95 -8.99
C ARG A 121 9.16 -6.38 -9.04
N GLN A 122 9.90 -6.24 -7.93
CA GLN A 122 11.29 -6.71 -7.83
C GLN A 122 11.40 -8.21 -8.04
N ARG A 123 10.55 -9.02 -7.38
CA ARG A 123 10.53 -10.48 -7.56
C ARG A 123 10.19 -10.88 -8.99
N ASN A 124 9.20 -10.24 -9.62
CA ASN A 124 8.83 -10.54 -11.01
C ASN A 124 9.94 -10.18 -12.00
N MET A 125 10.72 -9.12 -11.74
CA MET A 125 11.87 -8.78 -12.57
C MET A 125 12.99 -9.81 -12.46
N ILE A 126 13.27 -10.30 -11.24
CA ILE A 126 14.26 -11.35 -10.99
C ILE A 126 13.83 -12.66 -11.66
N LYS A 127 12.56 -13.07 -11.53
CA LYS A 127 12.01 -14.25 -12.22
C LYS A 127 12.20 -14.18 -13.74
N LYS A 128 11.89 -13.02 -14.35
CA LYS A 128 12.06 -12.81 -15.80
C LYS A 128 13.52 -12.86 -16.24
N LEU A 129 14.44 -12.37 -15.41
CA LEU A 129 15.87 -12.47 -15.68
C LEU A 129 16.37 -13.92 -15.63
N LEU A 130 15.94 -14.69 -14.63
CA LEU A 130 16.28 -16.11 -14.52
C LEU A 130 15.75 -16.93 -15.71
N ASP A 131 14.49 -16.73 -16.08
CA ASP A 131 13.85 -17.46 -17.20
C ASP A 131 14.49 -17.12 -18.56
N ALA A 132 14.98 -15.88 -18.73
CA ALA A 132 15.73 -15.49 -19.92
C ALA A 132 17.12 -16.13 -19.99
N GLU A 133 17.79 -16.33 -18.84
CA GLU A 133 19.08 -17.00 -18.76
C GLU A 133 18.95 -18.50 -19.00
N GLU A 134 17.92 -19.14 -18.45
CA GLU A 134 17.61 -20.55 -18.69
C GLU A 134 17.33 -20.84 -20.16
N LYS A 135 16.53 -20.01 -20.83
CA LYS A 135 16.28 -20.12 -22.29
C LYS A 135 17.54 -19.93 -23.13
N ARG A 136 18.43 -19.03 -22.71
CA ARG A 136 19.72 -18.83 -23.39
C ARG A 136 20.60 -20.07 -23.26
N LEU A 137 20.62 -20.71 -22.10
CA LEU A 137 21.36 -21.95 -21.87
C LEU A 137 20.77 -23.14 -22.63
N GLN A 138 19.44 -23.22 -22.73
CA GLN A 138 18.76 -24.23 -23.54
C GLN A 138 19.07 -24.09 -25.03
N GLN A 139 19.04 -22.87 -25.58
CA GLN A 139 19.41 -22.63 -26.98
C GLN A 139 20.86 -23.03 -27.27
N LEU A 140 21.79 -22.76 -26.35
CA LEU A 140 23.18 -23.19 -26.51
C LEU A 140 23.36 -24.71 -26.45
N GLN A 141 22.54 -25.41 -25.65
CA GLN A 141 22.53 -26.88 -25.59
C GLN A 141 21.90 -27.48 -26.85
N GLU A 142 20.78 -26.92 -27.33
CA GLU A 142 20.14 -27.34 -28.58
C GLU A 142 21.06 -27.12 -29.79
N ASP A 143 21.79 -26.01 -29.86
CA ASP A 143 22.79 -25.73 -30.91
C ASP A 143 24.00 -26.71 -30.86
N GLU A 144 24.39 -27.19 -29.67
CA GLU A 144 25.45 -28.20 -29.51
C GLU A 144 24.93 -29.61 -29.90
N GLU A 145 23.70 -29.95 -29.52
CA GLU A 145 23.06 -31.23 -29.89
C GLU A 145 22.82 -31.34 -31.41
N ASP A 146 22.39 -30.26 -32.06
CA ASP A 146 22.22 -30.23 -33.52
C ASP A 146 23.56 -30.36 -34.26
N LYS A 147 24.63 -29.74 -33.74
CA LYS A 147 25.98 -29.84 -34.31
C LYS A 147 26.56 -31.25 -34.19
N ASP A 148 26.31 -31.93 -33.07
CA ASP A 148 26.69 -33.33 -32.90
C ASP A 148 25.94 -34.26 -33.87
N ILE A 149 24.70 -33.92 -34.25
CA ILE A 149 23.90 -34.66 -35.26
C ILE A 149 24.43 -34.44 -36.68
N GLU A 150 24.88 -33.22 -37.03
CA GLU A 150 25.47 -32.92 -38.35
C GLU A 150 26.73 -33.75 -38.64
N ASP A 151 27.57 -33.99 -37.63
CA ASP A 151 28.77 -34.81 -37.76
C ASP A 151 28.45 -36.30 -38.07
N TYR A 152 27.26 -36.81 -37.70
CA TYR A 152 26.80 -38.16 -38.06
C TYR A 152 26.23 -38.28 -39.49
N LEU A 153 25.92 -37.18 -40.15
CA LEU A 153 25.32 -37.17 -41.51
C LEU A 153 26.35 -37.04 -42.64
N VAL A 154 27.60 -36.66 -42.33
CA VAL A 154 28.70 -36.46 -43.31
C VAL A 154 29.74 -37.60 -43.27
N GLY A 155 29.60 -38.56 -42.35
CA GLY A 155 30.45 -39.76 -42.20
C GLY A 155 30.04 -40.95 -43.06
#